data_AF-A0A948C4J3-F1
#
_entry.id   AF-A0A948C4J3-F1
#
_cell.length_a   1.000
_cell.length_b   1.000
_cell.length_c   1.000
_cell.angle_alpha   90.00
_cell.angle_beta   90.00
_cell.angle_gamma   90.00
#
_symmetry.space_group_name_H-M   'P 1'
#
loop_
_entity.id
_entity.type
_entity.pdbx_description
1 polymer ?
#
loop_
_entity_poly.entity_id
_entity_poly.type
_entity_poly.pdbx_seq_one_letter_code
_entity_poly.pdbx_strand_id
1 'polypeptide(L)' 'MMELPFYEFVERFSELPKISIDYAVMEKTKKSILIPMDIQRSDLGNRDAVWEHGKKDEENNLIIGNKKISYPNIILED' A
#
# COMPACT_ATOMS: atom_id res chain seq x y z
N MET A 1 -1.17 -2.41 26.92
CA MET A 1 -0.85 -0.97 26.96
C MET A 1 0.66 -0.88 26.83
N MET A 2 1.23 -0.02 25.98
CA MET A 2 2.70 0.11 25.94
C MET A 2 3.16 0.76 27.24
N GLU A 3 3.85 0.00 28.08
CA GLU A 3 4.30 0.43 29.41
C GLU A 3 5.66 1.14 29.38
N LEU A 4 6.26 1.29 28.20
CA LEU A 4 7.58 1.90 28.04
C LEU A 4 7.50 3.39 27.66
N PRO A 5 8.40 4.23 28.20
CA PRO A 5 8.59 5.59 27.71
C PRO A 5 8.88 5.59 26.20
N PHE A 6 8.42 6.63 25.48
CA PHE A 6 8.56 6.73 24.02
C PHE A 6 10.00 6.54 23.53
N TYR A 7 10.97 7.11 24.23
CA TYR A 7 12.38 7.01 23.87
C TYR A 7 12.89 5.55 23.94
N GLU A 8 12.54 4.83 25.01
CA GLU A 8 12.89 3.41 25.15
C GLU A 8 12.20 2.54 24.08
N PHE A 9 10.95 2.86 23.73
CA PHE A 9 10.26 2.17 22.64
C PHE A 9 11.01 2.32 21.31
N VAL A 10 11.46 3.52 20.97
CA VAL A 10 12.17 3.79 19.71
C VAL A 10 13.50 3.04 19.65
N GLU A 11 14.28 3.06 20.74
CA GLU A 11 15.55 2.30 20.83
C GLU A 11 15.30 0.81 20.58
N ARG A 12 14.36 0.21 21.31
CA ARG A 12 14.01 -1.22 21.14
C ARG A 12 13.41 -1.55 19.78
N PHE A 13 12.63 -0.65 19.19
CA PHE A 13 12.04 -0.86 17.87
C PHE A 13 13.13 -0.96 16.79
N SER A 14 14.20 -0.18 16.90
CA SER A 14 15.30 -0.18 15.94
C SER A 14 16.10 -1.49 15.92
N GLU A 15 16.06 -2.25 17.01
CA GLU A 15 16.70 -3.56 17.15
C GLU A 15 15.86 -4.70 16.56
N LEU A 16 14.57 -4.47 16.27
CA LEU A 16 13.70 -5.52 15.75
C LEU A 16 14.07 -5.90 14.32
N PRO A 17 13.92 -7.19 13.95
CA PRO A 17 14.15 -7.63 12.58
C PRO A 17 13.19 -6.94 11.62
N LYS A 18 13.71 -6.46 10.49
CA LYS A 18 12.90 -5.92 9.40
C LYS A 18 12.23 -7.06 8.63
N ILE A 19 11.07 -7.49 9.11
CA ILE A 19 10.32 -8.63 8.57
C ILE A 19 8.82 -8.32 8.57
N SER A 20 8.10 -8.75 7.53
CA SER A 20 6.64 -8.56 7.47
C SER A 20 5.93 -9.49 8.46
N ILE A 21 4.75 -9.08 8.92
CA ILE A 21 3.91 -9.92 9.79
C ILE A 21 3.42 -11.17 9.06
N ASP A 22 3.16 -11.06 7.75
CA ASP A 22 2.74 -12.16 6.90
C ASP A 22 3.75 -13.32 6.99
N TYR A 23 5.03 -13.00 6.79
CA TYR A 23 6.10 -13.97 6.85
C TYR A 23 6.45 -14.38 8.28
N ALA A 24 6.52 -13.42 9.22
CA ALA A 24 6.91 -13.70 10.59
C ALA A 24 5.91 -14.61 11.31
N VAL A 25 4.61 -14.41 11.07
CA VAL A 25 3.52 -15.03 11.84
C VAL A 25 2.47 -15.70 10.94
N MET A 26 1.89 -14.99 9.96
CA MET A 26 0.66 -15.45 9.29
C MET A 26 0.87 -16.73 8.48
N GLU A 27 2.02 -16.88 7.82
CA GLU A 27 2.40 -18.11 7.10
C GLU A 27 2.69 -19.30 8.03
N LYS A 28 3.02 -19.03 9.30
CA LYS A 28 3.43 -20.06 10.27
C LYS A 28 2.32 -20.48 11.23
N THR A 29 1.29 -19.65 11.40
CA THR A 29 0.23 -19.91 12.38
C THR A 29 -0.77 -20.94 11.87
N LYS A 30 -1.17 -21.88 12.74
CA LYS A 30 -2.32 -22.77 12.51
C LYS A 30 -3.63 -22.20 13.04
N LYS A 31 -3.59 -21.00 13.60
CA LYS A 31 -4.72 -20.33 14.27
C LYS A 31 -5.12 -19.08 13.49
N SER A 32 -5.56 -19.27 12.26
CA SER A 32 -6.09 -18.22 11.40
C SER A 32 -7.44 -18.63 10.82
N ILE A 33 -8.28 -17.65 10.53
CA ILE A 33 -9.52 -17.82 9.78
C ILE A 33 -9.56 -16.75 8.70
N LEU A 34 -10.17 -17.06 7.56
CA LEU A 34 -10.39 -16.12 6.46
C LEU A 34 -11.86 -15.74 6.41
N ILE A 35 -12.15 -14.45 6.30
CA ILE A 35 -13.50 -13.94 6.09
C ILE A 35 -13.56 -13.36 4.68
N PRO A 36 -14.43 -13.88 3.79
CA PRO A 36 -14.61 -13.30 2.46
C PRO A 36 -15.04 -11.85 2.55
N MET A 37 -14.47 -11.01 1.69
CA MET A 37 -14.74 -9.58 1.63
C MET A 37 -15.04 -9.22 0.18
N ASP A 38 -16.31 -8.90 -0.08
CA ASP A 38 -16.80 -8.50 -1.41
C ASP A 38 -16.85 -6.97 -1.49
N ILE A 39 -15.68 -6.36 -1.67
CA ILE A 39 -15.55 -4.95 -2.01
C ILE A 39 -14.50 -4.77 -3.09
N GLN A 40 -14.62 -3.69 -3.87
CA GLN A 40 -13.51 -3.23 -4.70
C GLN A 40 -12.40 -2.67 -3.79
N ARG A 41 -11.22 -3.30 -3.83
CA ARG A 41 -10.03 -2.88 -3.07
C ARG A 41 -8.81 -2.92 -3.96
N SER A 42 -7.99 -1.88 -3.87
CA SER A 42 -6.62 -1.83 -4.39
C SER A 42 -5.73 -1.24 -3.29
N ASP A 43 -4.51 -1.75 -3.16
CA ASP A 43 -3.48 -1.15 -2.30
C ASP A 43 -2.75 0.03 -2.97
N LEU A 44 -3.08 0.30 -4.24
CA LEU A 44 -2.45 1.33 -5.07
C LEU A 44 -0.92 1.22 -5.07
N GLY A 45 -0.39 -0.01 -5.10
CA GLY A 45 1.05 -0.27 -4.99
C GLY A 45 1.90 0.23 -6.16
N ASN A 46 1.28 0.64 -7.27
CA ASN A 46 1.97 1.22 -8.42
C ASN A 46 1.10 2.29 -9.12
N ARG A 47 1.68 2.99 -10.09
CA ARG A 47 1.00 4.06 -10.83
C ARG A 47 -0.09 3.53 -11.77
N ASP A 48 0.08 2.31 -12.30
CA ASP A 48 -0.93 1.67 -13.14
C ASP A 48 -2.23 1.45 -12.35
N ALA A 49 -2.14 1.02 -11.09
CA ALA A 49 -3.28 0.86 -10.21
C ALA A 49 -4.00 2.20 -9.97
N VAL A 50 -3.27 3.31 -9.86
CA VAL A 50 -3.88 4.65 -9.78
C VAL A 50 -4.61 4.99 -11.07
N TRP A 51 -3.98 4.74 -12.22
CA TRP A 51 -4.59 4.93 -13.53
C TRP A 51 -5.86 4.07 -13.71
N GLU A 52 -5.81 2.79 -13.37
CA GLU A 52 -6.92 1.83 -13.45
C GLU A 52 -8.16 2.30 -12.66
N HIS A 53 -7.96 2.86 -11.47
CA HIS A 53 -9.07 3.26 -10.59
C HIS A 53 -9.49 4.73 -10.74
N GLY A 54 -8.71 5.56 -11.44
CA GLY A 54 -9.03 6.97 -11.68
C GLY A 54 -10.05 7.20 -12.80
N LYS A 55 -10.67 8.39 -12.81
CA LYS A 55 -11.53 8.84 -13.92
C LYS A 55 -10.67 9.31 -15.08
N LYS A 56 -10.87 8.72 -16.26
CA LYS A 56 -10.12 9.07 -17.47
C LYS A 56 -10.82 10.19 -18.24
N ASP A 57 -10.03 10.97 -18.96
CA ASP A 57 -10.51 11.84 -20.03
C ASP A 57 -10.80 11.05 -21.32
N GLU A 58 -11.20 11.75 -22.38
CA GLU A 58 -11.53 11.16 -23.69
C GLU A 58 -10.31 10.54 -24.40
N GLU A 59 -9.10 10.96 -24.03
CA GLU A 59 -7.83 10.46 -24.54
C GLU A 59 -7.25 9.33 -23.67
N ASN A 60 -8.04 8.82 -22.72
CA ASN A 60 -7.65 7.74 -21.81
C ASN A 60 -6.52 8.12 -20.82
N ASN A 61 -6.38 9.42 -20.53
CA ASN A 61 -5.46 9.93 -19.52
C ASN A 61 -6.16 10.13 -18.19
N LEU A 62 -5.39 9.99 -17.10
CA LEU A 62 -5.80 10.38 -15.77
C LEU A 62 -5.07 11.67 -15.37
N ILE A 63 -5.83 12.71 -14.99
CA ILE A 63 -5.29 13.98 -14.52
C ILE A 63 -5.61 14.12 -13.02
N ILE A 64 -4.57 14.24 -12.20
CA ILE A 64 -4.68 14.48 -10.75
C ILE A 64 -3.83 15.70 -10.42
N GLY A 65 -4.49 16.81 -10.05
CA GLY A 65 -3.81 18.10 -9.88
C GLY A 65 -3.09 18.52 -11.16
N ASN A 66 -1.80 18.80 -11.08
CA ASN A 66 -0.95 19.19 -12.22
C ASN A 66 -0.18 18.00 -12.84
N LYS A 67 -0.60 16.75 -12.57
CA LYS A 67 0.08 15.55 -13.08
C LYS A 67 -0.85 14.78 -14.01
N LYS A 68 -0.35 14.47 -15.20
CA LYS A 68 -1.01 13.64 -16.21
C LYS A 68 -0.37 12.24 -16.24
N ILE A 69 -1.19 11.20 -16.17
CA ILE A 69 -0.79 9.80 -16.29
C ILE A 69 -1.48 9.21 -17.51
N SER A 70 -0.70 8.73 -18.49
CA SER A 70 -1.19 8.10 -19.72
C SER A 70 -0.73 6.64 -19.80
N TYR A 71 -1.65 5.75 -20.19
CA TYR A 71 -1.33 4.34 -20.44
C TYR A 71 -0.47 4.18 -21.72
N PRO A 72 0.49 3.25 -21.81
CA PRO A 72 0.85 2.23 -20.82
C PRO A 72 1.97 2.62 -19.86
N ASN A 73 2.56 3.83 -19.94
CA ASN A 73 3.61 4.33 -19.00
C ASN A 73 4.14 5.73 -19.41
N ILE A 74 3.31 6.64 -19.93
CA ILE A 74 3.77 7.99 -20.28
C ILE A 74 3.35 8.96 -19.17
N ILE A 75 4.35 9.47 -18.45
CA ILE A 75 4.19 10.60 -17.54
C ILE A 75 4.64 11.84 -18.34
N LEU A 76 3.70 12.72 -18.65
CA LEU A 76 4.04 14.06 -19.12
C LEU A 76 4.18 14.92 -17.85
N GLU A 77 5.42 15.17 -17.45
CA GLU A 77 5.71 16.24 -16.50
C GLU A 77 5.75 17.55 -17.28
N ASP A 78 5.09 18.59 -16.75
CA ASP A 78 5.46 19.97 -17.08
C ASP A 78 6.88 20.26 -16.55
#